data_AF-A0A229TUI1-F1
#
_entry.id   AF-A0A229TUI1-F1
#
_cell.length_a   1.000
_cell.length_b   1.000
_cell.length_c   1.000
_cell.angle_alpha   90.00
_cell.angle_beta   90.00
_cell.angle_gamma   90.00
#
_symmetry.space_group_name_H-M   'P 1'
#
loop_
_entity.id
_entity.type
_entity.pdbx_description
1 polymer ?
#
loop_
_entity_poly.entity_id
_entity_poly.type
_entity_poly.pdbx_seq_one_letter_code
_entity_poly.pdbx_strand_id
1 'polypeptide(L)'
;MQATSTVQQTSDDLARAAELPPLSDSRTFGRAFGDIKEGLRQRELWSHLGWQDIKQRYRRSVIGPFWITISQGVIALGLGLLYSQLFNMHIQTFLPYISAGFIVWAFISGCLTEGMETFIANEGLIKQIRAPLTVYALRTVWRQTLMFAHNLIVIVVVVGIFFGSLNQDYALSQNGLCTPDNICHPGLGWYTLTAIPAFFLLAFNGVWVTLLLGIISTRYRDIPQVINS
;
A
#
# COMPACT_ATOMS: atom_id res chain seq x y z
N MET A 1 -39.99 -9.70 54.01
CA MET A 1 -39.64 -8.48 53.24
C MET A 1 -38.70 -8.73 52.05
N GLN A 2 -38.44 -9.98 51.61
CA GLN A 2 -37.49 -10.24 50.50
C GLN A 2 -38.14 -10.42 49.11
N ALA A 3 -39.45 -10.70 49.03
CA ALA A 3 -40.13 -10.99 47.76
C ALA A 3 -40.39 -9.76 46.88
N THR A 4 -40.36 -8.54 47.43
CA THR A 4 -40.52 -7.29 46.68
C THR A 4 -39.25 -6.86 45.95
N SER A 5 -38.08 -7.33 46.38
CA SER A 5 -36.80 -6.95 45.75
C SER A 5 -36.59 -7.62 44.39
N THR A 6 -37.00 -8.88 44.24
CA THR A 6 -36.90 -9.63 42.97
C THR A 6 -37.84 -9.09 41.92
N VAL A 7 -39.05 -8.64 42.29
CA VAL A 7 -39.99 -7.99 41.36
C VAL A 7 -39.44 -6.66 40.85
N GLN A 8 -38.86 -5.85 41.74
CA GLN A 8 -38.26 -4.56 41.39
C GLN A 8 -37.02 -4.74 40.49
N GLN A 9 -36.19 -5.73 40.79
CA GLN A 9 -35.02 -6.05 39.97
C GLN A 9 -35.41 -6.53 38.57
N THR A 10 -36.46 -7.35 38.47
CA THR A 10 -36.97 -7.82 37.18
C THR A 10 -37.60 -6.66 36.37
N SER A 11 -38.30 -5.72 37.01
CA SER A 11 -38.83 -4.53 36.31
C SER A 11 -37.74 -3.60 35.81
N ASP A 12 -36.66 -3.42 36.59
CA ASP A 12 -35.53 -2.58 36.21
C ASP A 12 -34.70 -3.23 35.08
N ASP A 13 -34.55 -4.56 35.10
CA ASP A 13 -33.90 -5.33 34.03
C ASP A 13 -34.73 -5.31 32.74
N LEU A 14 -36.07 -5.37 32.84
CA LEU A 14 -36.97 -5.21 31.70
C LEU A 14 -36.97 -3.77 31.16
N ALA A 15 -36.86 -2.76 32.03
CA ALA A 15 -36.73 -1.36 31.63
C ALA A 15 -35.39 -1.09 30.92
N ARG A 16 -34.29 -1.71 31.39
CA ARG A 16 -32.98 -1.69 30.70
C ARG A 16 -33.00 -2.46 29.38
N ALA A 17 -33.71 -3.59 29.30
CA ALA A 17 -33.86 -4.35 28.06
C ALA A 17 -34.77 -3.64 27.03
N ALA A 18 -35.67 -2.78 27.49
CA ALA A 18 -36.54 -1.95 26.66
C ALA A 18 -35.87 -0.66 26.15
N GLU A 19 -34.69 -0.31 26.67
CA GLU A 19 -33.83 0.72 26.09
C GLU A 19 -33.24 0.16 24.79
N LEU A 20 -34.04 0.25 23.72
CA LEU A 20 -33.69 -0.23 22.39
C LEU A 20 -32.27 0.24 22.07
N PRO A 21 -31.33 -0.65 21.68
CA PRO A 21 -30.04 -0.21 21.20
C PRO A 21 -30.28 0.81 20.09
N PRO A 22 -29.53 1.94 20.08
CA PRO A 22 -29.77 3.00 19.12
C PRO A 22 -29.87 2.41 17.73
N LEU A 23 -31.01 2.65 17.07
CA LEU A 23 -31.30 2.07 15.76
C LEU A 23 -30.11 2.34 14.84
N SER A 24 -29.55 1.28 14.28
CA SER A 24 -28.49 1.36 13.29
C SER A 24 -29.04 2.08 12.06
N ASP A 25 -28.83 3.40 12.01
CA ASP A 25 -29.31 4.24 10.91
C ASP A 25 -28.42 4.05 9.68
N SER A 26 -28.84 3.09 8.84
CA SER A 26 -28.14 2.57 7.66
C SER A 26 -28.06 3.53 6.46
N ARG A 27 -28.52 4.78 6.60
CA ARG A 27 -28.43 5.82 5.53
C ARG A 27 -27.14 6.63 5.64
N THR A 28 -26.02 5.92 5.64
CA THR A 28 -24.76 6.29 6.30
C THR A 28 -23.67 6.84 5.36
N PHE A 29 -23.98 7.24 4.12
CA PHE A 29 -22.99 7.83 3.20
C PHE A 29 -22.35 9.11 3.78
N GLY A 30 -23.14 9.94 4.47
CA GLY A 30 -22.64 11.15 5.14
C GLY A 30 -21.66 10.83 6.28
N ARG A 31 -21.90 9.77 7.06
CA ARG A 31 -20.95 9.34 8.11
C ARG A 31 -19.71 8.68 7.51
N ALA A 32 -19.85 7.93 6.41
CA ALA A 32 -18.72 7.33 5.70
C ALA A 32 -17.79 8.42 5.13
N PHE A 33 -18.35 9.45 4.49
CA PHE A 33 -17.56 10.59 4.03
C PHE A 33 -16.95 11.38 5.21
N GLY A 34 -17.67 11.46 6.32
CA GLY A 34 -17.16 11.99 7.59
C GLY A 34 -15.95 11.22 8.13
N ASP A 35 -16.00 9.88 8.13
CA ASP A 35 -14.89 9.00 8.53
C ASP A 35 -13.65 9.22 7.64
N ILE A 36 -13.86 9.29 6.32
CA ILE A 36 -12.79 9.54 5.36
C ILE A 36 -12.16 10.92 5.60
N LYS A 37 -12.98 11.97 5.71
CA LYS A 37 -12.50 13.34 5.93
C LYS A 37 -11.76 13.47 7.27
N GLU A 38 -12.28 12.88 8.34
CA GLU A 38 -11.66 12.93 9.65
C GLU A 38 -10.36 12.12 9.68
N GLY A 39 -10.33 10.94 9.06
CA GLY A 39 -9.11 10.14 8.91
C GLY A 39 -8.03 10.87 8.10
N LEU A 40 -8.41 11.57 7.03
CA LEU A 40 -7.50 12.41 6.24
C LEU A 40 -6.99 13.64 7.01
N ARG A 41 -7.75 14.14 8.00
CA ARG A 41 -7.33 15.27 8.85
C ARG A 41 -6.32 14.82 9.90
N GLN A 42 -6.39 13.58 10.38
CA GLN A 42 -5.48 12.99 11.37
C GLN A 42 -4.15 12.53 10.76
N ARG A 43 -3.52 13.38 9.93
CA ARG A 43 -2.27 13.08 9.20
C ARG A 43 -1.12 12.67 10.09
N GLU A 44 -0.94 13.37 11.19
CA GLU A 44 0.14 13.09 12.14
C GLU A 44 0.00 11.70 12.75
N LEU A 45 -1.24 11.28 13.07
CA LEU A 45 -1.50 9.98 13.68
C LEU A 45 -1.15 8.82 12.73
N TRP A 46 -1.77 8.76 11.54
CA TRP A 46 -1.51 7.62 10.64
C TRP A 46 -0.08 7.62 10.08
N SER A 47 0.52 8.81 9.87
CA SER A 47 1.89 8.90 9.40
C SER A 47 2.90 8.41 10.44
N HIS A 48 2.71 8.77 11.71
CA HIS A 48 3.55 8.32 12.81
C HIS A 48 3.37 6.83 13.09
N LEU A 49 2.14 6.32 13.09
CA LEU A 49 1.89 4.88 13.24
C LEU A 49 2.54 4.07 12.11
N GLY A 50 2.42 4.52 10.86
CA GLY A 50 3.05 3.83 9.72
C GLY A 50 4.58 3.90 9.75
N TRP A 51 5.15 5.00 10.25
CA TRP A 51 6.58 5.10 10.51
C TRP A 51 7.04 4.12 11.60
N GLN A 52 6.26 4.01 12.68
CA GLN A 52 6.55 3.07 13.76
C GLN A 52 6.49 1.62 13.28
N ASP A 53 5.60 1.27 12.36
CA ASP A 53 5.52 -0.09 11.80
C ASP A 53 6.82 -0.52 11.13
N ILE A 54 7.39 0.36 10.31
CA ILE A 54 8.68 0.11 9.66
C ILE A 54 9.78 0.01 10.70
N LYS A 55 9.83 0.96 11.64
CA LYS A 55 10.86 0.96 12.69
C LYS A 55 10.79 -0.31 13.55
N GLN A 56 9.60 -0.80 13.88
CA GLN A 56 9.40 -2.04 14.62
C GLN A 56 9.84 -3.26 13.81
N ARG A 57 9.50 -3.32 12.52
CA ARG A 57 9.94 -4.39 11.61
C ARG A 57 11.46 -4.49 11.51
N TYR A 58 12.18 -3.37 11.53
CA TYR A 58 13.65 -3.35 11.43
C TYR A 58 14.39 -3.23 12.76
N ARG A 59 13.69 -3.16 13.92
CA ARG A 59 14.30 -2.92 15.24
C ARG A 59 15.39 -3.93 15.62
N ARG A 60 15.30 -5.16 15.11
CA ARG A 60 16.24 -6.25 15.39
C ARG A 60 17.08 -6.68 14.17
N SER A 61 17.05 -5.91 13.09
CA SER A 61 17.84 -6.23 11.89
C SER A 61 19.23 -5.61 11.97
N VAL A 62 20.27 -6.40 11.73
CA VAL A 62 21.68 -5.96 11.69
C VAL A 62 21.92 -5.01 10.50
N ILE A 63 21.29 -5.29 9.36
CA ILE A 63 21.43 -4.53 8.10
C ILE A 63 20.39 -3.40 8.03
N GLY A 64 19.40 -3.39 8.93
CA GLY A 64 18.38 -2.36 9.01
C GLY A 64 17.50 -2.30 7.74
N PRO A 65 17.00 -1.11 7.36
CA PRO A 65 16.11 -0.93 6.21
C PRO A 65 16.78 -1.15 4.85
N PHE A 66 18.13 -1.11 4.78
CA PHE A 66 18.88 -1.37 3.54
C PHE A 66 18.66 -2.78 2.98
N TRP A 67 18.31 -3.74 3.84
CA TRP A 67 18.04 -5.12 3.41
C TRP A 67 16.91 -5.21 2.38
N ILE A 68 15.86 -4.38 2.53
CA ILE A 68 14.74 -4.34 1.58
C ILE A 68 15.25 -3.98 0.18
N THR A 69 16.02 -2.89 0.11
CA THR A 69 16.54 -2.33 -1.14
C THR A 69 17.48 -3.32 -1.81
N ILE A 70 18.33 -4.01 -1.04
CA ILE A 70 19.21 -5.08 -1.56
C ILE A 70 18.37 -6.23 -2.14
N SER A 71 17.38 -6.71 -1.38
CA SER A 71 16.52 -7.80 -1.84
C SER A 71 15.79 -7.46 -3.14
N GLN A 72 15.21 -6.27 -3.23
CA GLN A 72 14.54 -5.80 -4.45
C GLN A 72 15.52 -5.60 -5.61
N GLY A 73 16.70 -5.05 -5.34
CA GLY A 73 17.75 -4.86 -6.35
C GLY A 73 18.25 -6.19 -6.92
N VAL A 74 18.44 -7.22 -6.08
CA VAL A 74 18.84 -8.56 -6.52
C VAL A 74 17.77 -9.20 -7.40
N ILE A 75 16.49 -9.10 -7.03
CA ILE A 75 15.39 -9.63 -7.84
C ILE A 75 15.31 -8.90 -9.18
N ALA A 76 15.36 -7.57 -9.17
CA ALA A 76 15.29 -6.75 -10.38
C ALA A 76 16.47 -7.02 -11.33
N LEU A 77 17.68 -7.17 -10.79
CA LEU A 77 18.88 -7.51 -11.56
C LEU A 77 18.80 -8.93 -12.13
N GLY A 78 18.39 -9.90 -11.31
CA GLY A 78 18.26 -11.30 -11.74
C GLY A 78 17.24 -11.46 -12.87
N LEU A 79 16.05 -10.88 -12.72
CA LEU A 79 15.01 -10.92 -13.75
C LEU A 79 15.37 -10.05 -14.96
N GLY A 80 15.98 -8.88 -14.74
CA GLY A 80 16.44 -8.01 -15.81
C GLY A 80 17.48 -8.70 -16.70
N LEU A 81 18.45 -9.39 -16.11
CA LEU A 81 19.44 -10.20 -16.83
C LEU A 81 18.80 -11.38 -17.55
N LEU A 82 17.99 -12.16 -16.83
CA LEU A 82 17.33 -13.34 -17.37
C LEU A 82 16.48 -13.00 -18.61
N TYR A 83 15.61 -12.00 -18.50
CA TYR A 83 14.73 -11.60 -19.58
C TYR A 83 15.47 -10.87 -20.71
N SER A 84 16.51 -10.09 -20.41
CA SER A 84 17.36 -9.50 -21.45
C SER A 84 18.01 -10.58 -22.33
N GLN A 85 18.51 -11.66 -21.72
CA GLN A 85 19.07 -12.80 -22.45
C GLN A 85 17.99 -13.57 -23.22
N LEU A 86 16.83 -13.81 -22.60
CA LEU A 86 15.72 -14.54 -23.22
C LEU A 86 15.18 -13.82 -24.47
N PHE A 87 15.03 -12.50 -24.40
CA PHE A 87 14.47 -11.69 -25.48
C PHE A 87 15.52 -11.05 -26.38
N ASN A 88 16.81 -11.31 -26.14
CA ASN A 88 17.95 -10.69 -26.86
C ASN A 88 17.89 -9.15 -26.86
N MET A 89 17.53 -8.56 -25.72
CA MET A 89 17.30 -7.12 -25.57
C MET A 89 18.50 -6.45 -24.92
N HIS A 90 18.82 -5.22 -25.31
CA HIS A 90 19.93 -4.49 -24.73
C HIS A 90 19.71 -4.23 -23.23
N ILE A 91 20.61 -4.74 -22.39
CA ILE A 91 20.44 -4.69 -20.93
C ILE A 91 20.32 -3.26 -20.39
N GLN A 92 21.01 -2.31 -21.02
CA GLN A 92 21.09 -0.93 -20.55
C GLN A 92 19.75 -0.19 -20.66
N THR A 93 18.88 -0.58 -21.60
CA THR A 93 17.53 -0.01 -21.76
C THR A 93 16.48 -0.85 -21.03
N PHE A 94 16.67 -2.17 -21.01
CA PHE A 94 15.68 -3.10 -20.46
C PHE A 94 15.71 -3.20 -18.92
N LEU A 95 16.89 -3.20 -18.29
CA LEU A 95 17.03 -3.34 -16.84
C LEU A 95 16.36 -2.18 -16.08
N PRO A 96 16.57 -0.89 -16.43
CA PRO A 96 15.86 0.24 -15.81
C PRO A 96 14.34 0.13 -15.97
N TYR A 97 13.88 -0.27 -17.15
CA TYR A 97 12.45 -0.41 -17.47
C TYR A 97 11.77 -1.45 -16.58
N ILE A 98 12.33 -2.66 -16.52
CA ILE A 98 11.79 -3.74 -15.67
C ILE A 98 11.91 -3.39 -14.19
N SER A 99 13.01 -2.78 -13.75
CA SER A 99 13.19 -2.38 -12.36
C SER A 99 12.12 -1.38 -11.90
N ALA A 100 11.83 -0.37 -12.73
CA ALA A 100 10.76 0.59 -12.46
C ALA A 100 9.38 -0.11 -12.39
N GLY A 101 9.09 -0.98 -13.36
CA GLY A 101 7.86 -1.77 -13.37
C GLY A 101 7.68 -2.65 -12.14
N PHE A 102 8.73 -3.38 -11.72
CA PHE A 102 8.69 -4.23 -10.54
C PHE A 102 8.45 -3.46 -9.25
N ILE A 103 9.08 -2.30 -9.08
CA ILE A 103 8.93 -1.50 -7.85
C ILE A 103 7.54 -0.87 -7.78
N VAL A 104 7.00 -0.40 -8.90
CA VAL A 104 5.61 0.09 -8.98
C VAL A 104 4.63 -1.05 -8.72
N TRP A 105 4.84 -2.22 -9.33
CA TRP A 105 4.02 -3.40 -9.09
C TRP A 105 4.08 -3.87 -7.63
N ALA A 106 5.26 -3.85 -7.02
CA ALA A 106 5.44 -4.20 -5.61
C ALA A 106 4.64 -3.28 -4.69
N PHE A 107 4.54 -1.98 -5.00
CA PHE A 107 3.66 -1.07 -4.27
C PHE A 107 2.18 -1.45 -4.43
N ILE A 108 1.72 -1.72 -5.66
CA ILE A 108 0.33 -2.11 -5.94
C ILE A 108 0.00 -3.40 -5.20
N SER A 109 0.77 -4.45 -5.44
CA SER A 109 0.62 -5.76 -4.81
C SER A 109 0.67 -5.63 -3.29
N GLY A 110 1.58 -4.79 -2.76
CA GLY A 110 1.67 -4.48 -1.35
C GLY A 110 0.44 -3.79 -0.76
N CYS A 111 -0.21 -2.86 -1.47
CA CYS A 111 -1.44 -2.23 -1.02
C CYS A 111 -2.64 -3.20 -1.02
N LEU A 112 -2.67 -4.14 -1.96
CA LEU A 112 -3.71 -5.17 -2.05
C LEU A 112 -3.56 -6.19 -0.92
N THR A 113 -2.40 -6.84 -0.84
CA THR A 113 -2.11 -7.92 0.11
C THR A 113 -2.23 -7.44 1.56
N GLU A 114 -1.50 -6.40 1.92
CA GLU A 114 -1.54 -5.87 3.28
C GLU A 114 -2.83 -5.09 3.57
N GLY A 115 -3.50 -4.58 2.53
CA GLY A 115 -4.78 -3.90 2.68
C GLY A 115 -5.88 -4.84 3.15
N MET A 116 -5.89 -6.08 2.68
CA MET A 116 -6.81 -7.10 3.19
C MET A 116 -6.56 -7.42 4.66
N GLU A 117 -5.31 -7.43 5.11
CA GLU A 117 -5.01 -7.77 6.50
C GLU A 117 -5.13 -6.57 7.45
N THR A 118 -5.28 -5.34 6.93
CA THR A 118 -5.14 -4.12 7.74
C THR A 118 -6.03 -4.08 8.99
N PHE A 119 -7.32 -4.41 8.88
CA PHE A 119 -8.22 -4.35 10.03
C PHE A 119 -8.09 -5.57 10.95
N ILE A 120 -7.72 -6.73 10.40
CA ILE A 120 -7.52 -7.95 11.18
C ILE A 120 -6.25 -7.81 12.04
N ALA A 121 -5.15 -7.35 11.43
CA ALA A 121 -3.88 -7.13 12.12
C ALA A 121 -3.96 -6.00 13.18
N ASN A 122 -4.86 -5.03 12.99
CA ASN A 122 -5.03 -3.90 13.91
C ASN A 122 -6.23 -4.04 14.85
N GLU A 123 -6.84 -5.23 14.99
CA GLU A 123 -8.04 -5.44 15.81
C GLU A 123 -7.88 -4.92 17.25
N GLY A 124 -6.73 -5.19 17.87
CA GLY A 124 -6.44 -4.71 19.23
C GLY A 124 -6.40 -3.19 19.35
N LEU A 125 -5.82 -2.51 18.36
CA LEU A 125 -5.75 -1.04 18.32
C LEU A 125 -7.11 -0.42 18.03
N ILE A 126 -7.92 -1.03 17.17
CA ILE A 126 -9.28 -0.57 16.84
C ILE A 126 -10.18 -0.61 18.08
N LYS A 127 -10.02 -1.64 18.93
CA LYS A 127 -10.79 -1.79 20.17
C LYS A 127 -10.37 -0.82 21.27
N GLN A 128 -9.11 -0.38 21.27
CA GLN A 128 -8.54 0.47 22.33
C GLN A 128 -8.55 1.96 21.99
N ILE A 129 -8.36 2.30 20.72
CA ILE A 129 -8.22 3.68 20.26
C ILE A 129 -9.45 4.04 19.42
N ARG A 130 -10.16 5.09 19.83
CA ARG A 130 -11.33 5.59 19.11
C ARG A 130 -10.89 6.41 17.89
N ALA A 131 -10.39 5.75 16.86
CA ALA A 131 -9.99 6.36 15.59
C ALA A 131 -10.92 5.93 14.42
N PRO A 132 -11.13 6.80 13.42
CA PRO A 132 -11.81 6.44 12.17
C PRO A 132 -11.15 5.23 11.49
N LEU A 133 -11.93 4.34 10.85
CA LEU A 133 -11.39 3.15 10.18
C LEU A 133 -10.43 3.54 9.04
N THR A 134 -10.71 4.66 8.37
CA THR A 134 -9.84 5.22 7.31
C THR A 134 -8.41 5.46 7.79
N VAL A 135 -8.16 5.75 9.08
CA VAL A 135 -6.81 5.97 9.63
C VAL A 135 -5.93 4.73 9.46
N TYR A 136 -6.46 3.53 9.67
CA TYR A 136 -5.71 2.29 9.53
C TYR A 136 -5.42 1.96 8.06
N ALA A 137 -6.35 2.26 7.15
CA ALA A 137 -6.10 2.13 5.72
C ALA A 137 -5.01 3.11 5.25
N LEU A 138 -5.08 4.38 5.67
CA LEU A 138 -4.06 5.40 5.38
C LEU A 138 -2.69 5.04 5.96
N ARG A 139 -2.65 4.46 7.17
CA ARG A 139 -1.43 3.92 7.78
C ARG A 139 -0.80 2.83 6.91
N THR A 140 -1.58 1.88 6.40
CA THR A 140 -1.08 0.83 5.49
C THR A 140 -0.51 1.44 4.20
N VAL A 141 -1.27 2.31 3.53
CA VAL A 141 -0.80 2.95 2.27
C VAL A 141 0.43 3.82 2.51
N TRP A 142 0.50 4.52 3.64
CA TRP A 142 1.67 5.30 4.03
C TRP A 142 2.90 4.41 4.24
N ARG A 143 2.75 3.28 4.94
CA ARG A 143 3.82 2.29 5.09
C ARG A 143 4.31 1.80 3.73
N GLN A 144 3.40 1.46 2.80
CA GLN A 144 3.79 1.05 1.45
C GLN A 144 4.42 2.18 0.64
N THR A 145 4.01 3.42 0.87
CA THR A 145 4.63 4.61 0.28
C THR A 145 6.07 4.76 0.75
N LEU A 146 6.32 4.57 2.04
CA LEU A 146 7.68 4.60 2.59
C LEU A 146 8.53 3.44 2.03
N MET A 147 7.97 2.25 1.89
CA MET A 147 8.67 1.11 1.28
C MET A 147 9.02 1.39 -0.19
N PHE A 148 8.09 1.94 -0.96
CA PHE A 148 8.34 2.38 -2.34
C PHE A 148 9.41 3.46 -2.39
N ALA A 149 9.38 4.46 -1.49
CA ALA A 149 10.40 5.51 -1.42
C ALA A 149 11.81 4.96 -1.14
N HIS A 150 11.94 3.91 -0.32
CA HIS A 150 13.22 3.22 -0.12
C HIS A 150 13.65 2.42 -1.36
N ASN A 151 12.71 1.79 -2.06
CA ASN A 151 12.99 1.06 -3.29
C ASN A 151 13.31 1.99 -4.47
N LEU A 152 12.88 3.27 -4.41
CA LEU A 152 13.24 4.29 -5.39
C LEU A 152 14.77 4.46 -5.49
N ILE A 153 15.52 4.17 -4.41
CA ILE A 153 16.99 4.16 -4.43
C ILE A 153 17.53 3.21 -5.51
N VAL A 154 16.91 2.03 -5.69
CA VAL A 154 17.31 1.08 -6.75
C VAL A 154 17.15 1.71 -8.12
N ILE A 155 16.02 2.38 -8.37
CA ILE A 155 15.76 3.06 -9.64
C ILE A 155 16.79 4.17 -9.87
N VAL A 156 17.06 4.99 -8.85
CA VAL A 156 18.04 6.08 -8.95
C VAL A 156 19.43 5.54 -9.26
N VAL A 157 19.86 4.45 -8.61
CA VAL A 157 21.15 3.80 -8.86
C VAL A 157 21.22 3.24 -10.28
N VAL A 158 20.20 2.51 -10.72
CA VAL A 158 20.14 1.91 -12.06
C VAL A 158 20.13 2.98 -13.15
N VAL A 159 19.32 4.03 -12.99
CA VAL A 159 19.27 5.17 -13.92
C VAL A 159 20.59 5.92 -13.93
N GLY A 160 21.25 6.08 -12.78
CA GLY A 160 22.57 6.71 -12.70
C GLY A 160 23.66 5.92 -13.44
N ILE A 161 23.67 4.60 -13.32
CA ILE A 161 24.62 3.73 -14.03
C ILE A 161 24.41 3.78 -15.55
N PHE A 162 23.15 3.77 -16.00
CA PHE A 162 22.80 3.73 -17.43
C PHE A 162 22.38 5.10 -17.99
N PHE A 163 22.78 6.19 -17.33
CA PHE A 163 22.35 7.55 -17.69
C PHE A 163 22.68 7.90 -19.15
N GLY A 164 23.87 7.54 -19.62
CA GLY A 164 24.30 7.82 -21.00
C GLY A 164 23.38 7.21 -22.06
N SER A 165 22.88 6.00 -21.82
CA SER A 165 22.01 5.29 -22.75
C SER A 165 20.53 5.70 -22.63
N LEU A 166 20.11 6.20 -21.47
CA LEU A 166 18.73 6.61 -21.19
C LEU A 166 18.44 8.08 -21.51
N ASN A 167 19.46 8.92 -21.62
CA ASN A 167 19.29 10.35 -21.92
C ASN A 167 18.93 10.62 -23.39
N GLN A 168 19.17 9.66 -24.28
CA GLN A 168 18.82 9.73 -25.69
C GLN A 168 17.54 8.93 -25.97
N ASP A 169 16.90 9.19 -27.11
CA ASP A 169 15.74 8.41 -27.54
C ASP A 169 16.14 6.95 -27.74
N TYR A 170 15.47 6.07 -27.00
CA TYR A 170 15.78 4.65 -26.98
C TYR A 170 14.55 3.82 -27.33
N ALA A 171 14.78 2.63 -27.87
CA ALA A 171 13.73 1.64 -28.09
C ALA A 171 14.00 0.40 -27.26
N LEU A 172 12.94 -0.25 -26.80
CA LEU A 172 13.00 -1.62 -26.31
C LEU A 172 13.13 -2.54 -27.54
N SER A 173 14.34 -2.62 -28.09
CA SER A 173 14.69 -3.51 -29.21
C SER A 173 16.12 -4.05 -29.04
N GLN A 174 16.54 -4.97 -29.91
CA GLN A 174 17.86 -5.63 -29.84
C GLN A 174 19.02 -4.62 -29.83
N ASN A 175 18.92 -3.54 -30.60
CA ASN A 175 19.99 -2.56 -30.76
C ASN A 175 19.85 -1.35 -29.83
N GLY A 176 18.77 -1.26 -29.03
CA GLY A 176 18.48 -0.10 -28.16
C GLY A 176 18.18 1.23 -28.87
N LEU A 177 18.35 1.28 -30.20
CA LEU A 177 18.20 2.47 -31.03
C LEU A 177 16.74 2.65 -31.50
N CYS A 178 16.33 3.90 -31.61
CA CYS A 178 15.06 4.28 -32.20
C CYS A 178 15.06 4.13 -33.72
N THR A 179 14.30 3.16 -34.23
CA THR A 179 14.02 2.97 -35.66
C THR A 179 12.52 3.15 -35.93
N PRO A 180 12.11 3.50 -37.15
CA PRO A 180 10.69 3.71 -37.49
C PRO A 180 9.78 2.51 -37.21
N ASP A 181 10.34 1.31 -37.16
CA ASP A 181 9.61 0.05 -36.93
C ASP A 181 9.37 -0.27 -35.44
N ASN A 182 10.00 0.46 -34.51
CA ASN A 182 9.96 0.19 -33.07
C ASN A 182 9.26 1.30 -32.28
N ILE A 183 8.73 0.95 -31.10
CA ILE A 183 8.18 1.91 -30.15
C ILE A 183 9.33 2.68 -29.50
N CYS A 184 9.39 3.98 -29.80
CA CYS A 184 10.38 4.90 -29.25
C CYS A 184 9.92 5.49 -27.92
N HIS A 185 10.83 5.48 -26.95
CA HIS A 185 10.64 6.15 -25.68
C HIS A 185 11.44 7.45 -25.67
N PRO A 186 10.79 8.59 -25.34
CA PRO A 186 11.53 9.81 -25.06
C PRO A 186 12.45 9.52 -23.88
N GLY A 187 13.73 9.84 -24.02
CA GLY A 187 14.73 9.63 -22.97
C GLY A 187 14.41 10.39 -21.67
N LEU A 188 15.41 10.52 -20.79
CA LEU A 188 15.29 11.28 -19.54
C LEU A 188 15.09 12.79 -19.82
N GLY A 189 13.82 13.20 -19.93
CA GLY A 189 13.43 14.60 -20.10
C GLY A 189 12.49 15.11 -18.99
N TRP A 190 12.00 16.34 -19.15
CA TRP A 190 11.03 16.95 -18.23
C TRP A 190 9.74 16.14 -18.06
N TYR A 191 9.38 15.33 -19.06
CA TYR A 191 8.24 14.41 -18.99
C TYR A 191 8.39 13.39 -17.85
N THR A 192 9.60 13.00 -17.45
CA THR A 192 9.81 12.04 -16.33
C THR A 192 9.26 12.56 -15.01
N LEU A 193 9.12 13.87 -14.82
CA LEU A 193 8.50 14.46 -13.64
C LEU A 193 7.01 14.11 -13.50
N THR A 194 6.35 13.69 -14.59
CA THR A 194 4.97 13.18 -14.54
C THR A 194 4.84 11.89 -13.72
N ALA A 195 5.96 11.21 -13.43
CA ALA A 195 5.99 10.09 -12.50
C ALA A 195 5.51 10.48 -11.09
N ILE A 196 5.75 11.73 -10.67
CA ILE A 196 5.34 12.23 -9.35
C ILE A 196 3.80 12.28 -9.23
N PRO A 197 3.05 12.99 -10.08
CA PRO A 197 1.59 12.97 -10.03
C PRO A 197 1.01 11.58 -10.32
N ALA A 198 1.65 10.78 -11.18
CA ALA A 198 1.25 9.39 -11.39
C ALA A 198 1.32 8.58 -10.09
N PHE A 199 2.40 8.73 -9.31
CA PHE A 199 2.52 8.09 -8.00
C PHE A 199 1.45 8.56 -7.02
N PHE A 200 1.15 9.86 -6.93
CA PHE A 200 0.09 10.35 -6.06
C PHE A 200 -1.28 9.77 -6.42
N LEU A 201 -1.58 9.68 -7.71
CA LEU A 201 -2.80 9.04 -8.20
C LEU A 201 -2.84 7.55 -7.81
N LEU A 202 -1.71 6.86 -7.93
CA LEU A 202 -1.57 5.45 -7.59
C LEU A 202 -1.73 5.22 -6.08
N ALA A 203 -1.10 6.06 -5.25
CA ALA A 203 -1.26 6.03 -3.79
C ALA A 203 -2.69 6.33 -3.36
N PHE A 204 -3.34 7.33 -3.98
CA PHE A 204 -4.76 7.62 -3.75
C PHE A 204 -5.64 6.41 -4.11
N ASN A 205 -5.32 5.71 -5.21
CA ASN A 205 -6.01 4.48 -5.57
C ASN A 205 -5.77 3.37 -4.53
N GLY A 206 -4.55 3.26 -4.01
CA GLY A 206 -4.23 2.37 -2.91
C GLY A 206 -5.14 2.57 -1.70
N VAL A 207 -5.47 3.82 -1.33
CA VAL A 207 -6.29 4.12 -0.14
C VAL A 207 -7.67 3.48 -0.23
N TRP A 208 -8.41 3.71 -1.32
CA TRP A 208 -9.76 3.18 -1.43
C TRP A 208 -9.77 1.67 -1.63
N VAL A 209 -8.77 1.12 -2.34
CA VAL A 209 -8.61 -0.33 -2.51
C VAL A 209 -8.33 -1.01 -1.17
N THR A 210 -7.36 -0.52 -0.39
CA THR A 210 -7.04 -1.04 0.93
C THR A 210 -8.24 -0.95 1.88
N LEU A 211 -9.00 0.14 1.84
CA LEU A 211 -10.21 0.28 2.66
C LEU A 211 -11.29 -0.73 2.26
N LEU A 212 -11.57 -0.88 0.97
CA LEU A 212 -12.58 -1.81 0.46
C LEU A 212 -12.19 -3.26 0.75
N LEU A 213 -10.96 -3.65 0.42
CA LEU A 213 -10.45 -5.01 0.63
C LEU A 213 -10.36 -5.36 2.11
N GLY A 214 -9.95 -4.42 2.96
CA GLY A 214 -9.95 -4.60 4.41
C GLY A 214 -11.36 -4.84 4.96
N ILE A 215 -12.37 -4.11 4.49
CA ILE A 215 -13.77 -4.35 4.92
C ILE A 215 -14.21 -5.75 4.48
N ILE A 216 -13.94 -6.11 3.22
CA ILE A 216 -14.33 -7.41 2.66
C ILE A 216 -13.66 -8.57 3.43
N SER A 217 -12.38 -8.48 3.76
CA SER A 217 -11.66 -9.53 4.49
C SER A 217 -12.12 -9.70 5.93
N THR A 218 -12.62 -8.64 6.59
CA THR A 218 -13.22 -8.78 7.93
C THR A 218 -14.50 -9.61 7.90
N ARG A 219 -15.22 -9.59 6.76
CA ARG A 219 -16.41 -10.43 6.54
C ARG A 219 -16.05 -11.83 6.09
N TYR A 220 -15.05 -11.97 5.21
CA TYR A 220 -14.63 -13.24 4.62
C TYR A 220 -13.14 -13.48 4.87
N ARG A 221 -12.84 -14.24 5.91
CA ARG A 221 -11.46 -14.47 6.39
C ARG A 221 -10.59 -15.32 5.46
N ASP A 222 -11.18 -15.99 4.48
CA ASP A 222 -10.47 -16.85 3.53
C ASP A 222 -9.86 -16.06 2.36
N ILE A 223 -10.35 -14.84 2.10
CA ILE A 223 -9.90 -14.00 0.98
C ILE A 223 -8.39 -13.67 1.03
N PRO A 224 -7.81 -13.28 2.18
CA PRO A 224 -6.36 -13.08 2.28
C PRO A 224 -5.56 -14.33 1.91
N GLN A 225 -6.04 -15.53 2.28
CA GLN A 225 -5.31 -16.78 2.01
C GLN A 225 -5.29 -17.13 0.52
N VAL A 226 -6.40 -16.91 -0.19
CA VAL A 226 -6.53 -17.18 -1.64
C VAL A 226 -5.67 -16.26 -2.48
N ILE A 227 -5.42 -15.02 -2.03
CA ILE A 227 -4.62 -14.05 -2.79
C ILE A 227 -3.13 -14.19 -2.48
N ASN A 228 -2.78 -14.71 -1.30
CA ASN A 228 -1.40 -14.96 -0.90
C ASN A 228 -0.87 -16.34 -1.34
N SER A 229 -1.72 -17.22 -1.87
CA SER A 229 -1.37 -18.54 -2.43
C SER A 229 -0.89 -18.44 -3.87
#